data_AF-A0AB36PE01-F1
#
_entry.id   AF-A0AB36PE01-F1
#
_cell.length_a   1.000
_cell.length_b   1.000
_cell.length_c   1.000
_cell.angle_alpha   90.00
_cell.angle_beta   90.00
_cell.angle_gamma   90.00
#
_symmetry.space_group_name_H-M   'P 1'
#
loop_
_entity.id
_entity.type
_entity.pdbx_description
1 polymer ?
#
loop_
_entity_poly.entity_id
_entity_poly.type
_entity_poly.pdbx_seq_one_letter_code
_entity_poly.pdbx_strand_id
1 'polypeptide(L)'
;MVNSTTAAKLQKVKNANGDYIWRDRLQAGDPDTLLGLPVEYLEFMPDNVIALGDFKRGYYIVDHETGVRTRPDNLTEPGFIKIFTQKYLGGGVVDSNAIKILALPEDDD
;
A
#
# COMPACT_ATOMS: atom_id res chain seq x y z
N MET A 1 -0.99 2.90 5.94
CA MET A 1 -0.15 2.24 4.92
C MET A 1 1.32 2.44 5.27
N VAL A 2 2.12 1.39 5.18
CA VAL A 2 3.57 1.37 5.42
C VAL A 2 4.22 0.33 4.51
N ASN A 3 5.53 0.40 4.29
CA ASN A 3 6.27 -0.71 3.68
C ASN A 3 6.73 -1.73 4.76
N SER A 4 7.20 -2.89 4.32
CA SER A 4 7.62 -3.98 5.23
C SER A 4 8.78 -3.62 6.16
N THR A 5 9.77 -2.85 5.66
CA THR A 5 10.93 -2.38 6.43
C THR A 5 10.52 -1.44 7.57
N THR A 6 9.65 -0.47 7.28
CA THR A 6 9.11 0.46 8.29
C THR A 6 8.21 -0.28 9.28
N ALA A 7 7.41 -1.26 8.83
CA ALA A 7 6.62 -2.09 9.72
C ALA A 7 7.49 -2.87 10.70
N ALA A 8 8.61 -3.46 10.25
CA ALA A 8 9.54 -4.16 11.13
C ALA A 8 10.19 -3.26 12.19
N LYS A 9 10.40 -1.97 11.88
CA LYS A 9 10.81 -0.96 12.88
C LYS A 9 9.68 -0.68 13.88
N LEU A 10 8.46 -0.44 13.38
CA LEU A 10 7.27 -0.16 14.21
C LEU A 10 6.91 -1.31 15.16
N GLN A 11 7.11 -2.55 14.74
CA GLN A 11 6.90 -3.74 15.58
C GLN A 11 7.77 -3.76 16.84
N LYS A 12 8.93 -3.10 16.82
CA LYS A 12 9.85 -3.05 17.96
C LYS A 12 9.50 -1.93 18.96
N VAL A 13 8.59 -1.03 18.60
CA VAL A 13 8.24 0.13 19.43
C VAL A 13 7.39 -0.30 20.63
N LYS A 14 7.80 0.16 21.81
CA LYS A 14 7.16 -0.14 23.11
C LYS A 14 6.63 1.14 23.77
N ASN A 15 5.59 0.98 24.60
CA ASN A 15 5.12 2.04 25.48
C ASN A 15 6.08 2.20 26.69
N ALA A 16 5.85 3.22 27.54
CA ALA A 16 6.63 3.45 28.75
C ALA A 16 6.58 2.30 29.78
N ASN A 17 5.58 1.42 29.67
CA ASN A 17 5.39 0.25 30.53
C ASN A 17 6.07 -1.02 29.99
N GLY A 18 6.69 -0.95 28.81
CA GLY A 18 7.36 -2.08 28.15
C GLY A 18 6.49 -2.95 27.24
N ASP A 19 5.21 -2.62 27.07
CA ASP A 19 4.31 -3.33 26.16
C ASP A 19 4.50 -2.87 24.71
N TYR A 20 4.39 -3.80 23.76
CA TYR A 20 4.40 -3.47 22.34
C TYR A 20 3.15 -2.69 21.95
N ILE A 21 3.34 -1.61 21.19
CA ILE A 21 2.23 -0.83 20.63
C ILE A 21 1.59 -1.59 19.44
N TRP A 22 2.44 -2.27 18.69
CA TRP A 22 2.03 -3.16 17.60
C TRP A 22 1.33 -4.39 18.16
N ARG A 23 0.21 -4.76 17.54
CA ARG A 23 -0.49 -6.00 17.81
C ARG A 23 -0.54 -6.83 16.54
N ASP A 24 0.08 -7.99 16.63
CA ASP A 24 0.07 -8.99 15.57
C ASP A 24 -1.34 -9.56 15.41
N ARG A 25 -1.68 -9.95 14.19
CA ARG A 25 -2.96 -10.60 13.90
C ARG A 25 -3.04 -11.95 14.63
N LEU A 26 -4.18 -12.21 15.27
CA LEU A 26 -4.44 -13.48 15.96
C LEU A 26 -4.98 -14.57 15.02
N GLN A 27 -5.61 -14.18 13.90
CA GLN A 27 -6.21 -15.08 12.94
C GLN A 27 -5.77 -14.75 11.50
N ALA A 28 -5.64 -15.78 10.67
CA ALA A 28 -5.35 -15.61 9.25
C ALA A 28 -6.50 -14.85 8.57
N GLY A 29 -6.19 -13.67 8.02
CA GLY A 29 -7.16 -12.81 7.32
C GLY A 29 -7.40 -11.47 8.04
N ASP A 30 -7.08 -11.37 9.33
CA ASP A 30 -7.14 -10.08 10.02
C ASP A 30 -5.88 -9.25 9.74
N PRO A 31 -6.02 -7.94 9.50
CA PRO A 31 -4.87 -7.05 9.36
C PRO A 31 -4.19 -6.86 10.72
N ASP A 32 -2.87 -6.66 10.69
CA ASP A 32 -2.14 -6.25 11.88
C ASP A 32 -2.64 -4.88 12.35
N THR A 33 -2.59 -4.62 13.65
CA THR A 33 -3.10 -3.35 14.19
C THR A 33 -2.03 -2.54 14.90
N LEU A 34 -2.02 -1.24 14.63
CA LEU A 34 -1.18 -0.26 15.28
C LEU A 34 -2.08 0.79 15.93
N LEU A 35 -2.00 0.94 17.26
CA LEU A 35 -2.87 1.84 18.02
C LEU A 35 -4.38 1.60 17.77
N GLY A 36 -4.76 0.35 17.46
CA GLY A 36 -6.15 -0.02 17.15
C GLY A 36 -6.60 0.28 15.71
N LEU A 37 -5.70 0.77 14.86
CA LEU A 37 -5.97 0.98 13.43
C LEU A 37 -5.37 -0.14 12.59
N PRO A 38 -6.05 -0.60 11.52
CA PRO A 38 -5.52 -1.63 10.64
C PRO A 38 -4.32 -1.09 9.85
N VAL A 39 -3.30 -1.93 9.71
CA VAL A 39 -2.10 -1.62 8.94
C VAL A 39 -2.18 -2.33 7.59
N GLU A 40 -2.06 -1.53 6.54
CA GLU A 40 -1.95 -2.01 5.16
C GLU A 40 -0.51 -1.91 4.69
N TYR A 41 -0.01 -3.00 4.10
CA TYR A 41 1.33 -3.11 3.58
C TYR A 41 1.37 -2.70 2.11
N LEU A 42 2.23 -1.74 1.78
CA LEU A 42 2.43 -1.28 0.41
C LEU A 42 3.93 -1.11 0.17
N GLU A 43 4.55 -2.09 -0.48
CA GLU A 43 6.01 -2.14 -0.68
C GLU A 43 6.55 -0.99 -1.54
N PHE A 44 5.69 -0.33 -2.33
CA PHE A 44 6.07 0.85 -3.10
C PHE A 44 6.11 2.14 -2.26
N MET A 45 5.74 2.10 -0.98
CA MET A 45 5.93 3.23 -0.08
C MET A 45 7.43 3.42 0.21
N PRO A 46 7.90 4.68 0.26
CA PRO A 46 9.28 4.96 0.67
C PRO A 46 9.52 4.52 2.12
N ASP A 47 10.78 4.19 2.42
CA ASP A 47 11.23 3.83 3.76
C ASP A 47 11.00 4.97 4.76
N ASN A 48 10.76 4.62 6.03
CA ASN A 48 10.53 5.55 7.13
C ASN A 48 9.31 6.48 6.92
N VAL A 49 8.38 6.16 6.02
CA VAL A 49 7.16 6.94 5.79
C VAL A 49 5.91 6.15 6.15
N ILE A 50 5.03 6.80 6.91
CA ILE A 50 3.73 6.26 7.32
C ILE A 50 2.63 7.16 6.74
N ALA A 51 1.70 6.57 6.00
CA ALA A 51 0.49 7.26 5.57
C ALA A 51 -0.71 6.80 6.42
N LEU A 52 -1.35 7.74 7.10
CA LEU A 52 -2.43 7.54 8.05
C LEU A 52 -3.67 8.32 7.61
N GLY A 53 -4.83 7.67 7.56
CA GLY A 53 -6.05 8.35 7.16
C GLY A 53 -7.13 7.44 6.64
N ASP A 54 -8.27 8.04 6.26
CA ASP A 54 -9.33 7.36 5.54
C ASP A 54 -9.06 7.45 4.03
N PHE A 55 -8.42 6.41 3.50
CA PHE A 55 -8.11 6.32 2.07
C PHE A 55 -9.33 6.11 1.18
N LYS A 56 -10.42 5.51 1.72
CA LYS A 56 -11.66 5.33 0.94
C LYS A 56 -12.30 6.67 0.62
N ARG A 57 -12.19 7.62 1.54
CA ARG A 57 -12.66 9.00 1.34
C ARG A 57 -11.61 9.87 0.65
N GLY A 58 -10.33 9.67 0.97
CA GLY A 58 -9.24 10.54 0.53
C GLY A 58 -8.78 10.33 -0.91
N TYR A 59 -8.85 9.10 -1.43
CA TYR A 59 -8.28 8.75 -2.72
C TYR A 59 -9.25 7.92 -3.56
N TYR A 60 -9.50 8.36 -4.80
CA TYR A 60 -10.32 7.62 -5.74
C TYR A 60 -9.47 7.03 -6.85
N ILE A 61 -9.73 5.76 -7.12
CA ILE A 61 -9.22 5.03 -8.28
C ILE A 61 -10.40 4.85 -9.23
N VAL A 62 -10.28 5.37 -10.44
CA VAL A 62 -11.31 5.31 -11.48
C VAL A 62 -10.84 4.41 -12.60
N ASP A 63 -11.60 3.36 -12.88
CA ASP A 63 -11.36 2.46 -14.00
C ASP A 63 -12.00 3.03 -15.27
N HIS A 64 -11.30 2.92 -16.39
CA HIS A 64 -11.88 3.30 -17.68
C HIS A 64 -12.89 2.24 -18.11
N GLU A 65 -14.01 2.64 -18.72
CA GLU A 65 -15.12 1.74 -19.12
C GLU A 65 -14.66 0.55 -19.97
N THR A 66 -13.57 0.72 -20.73
CA THR A 66 -13.00 -0.35 -21.56
C THR A 66 -12.40 -1.53 -20.78
N GLY A 67 -12.16 -1.39 -19.48
CA GLY A 67 -11.62 -2.42 -18.59
C GLY A 67 -10.25 -2.97 -19.01
N VAL A 68 -9.97 -4.20 -18.60
CA VAL A 68 -8.75 -4.96 -18.98
C VAL A 68 -8.93 -5.56 -20.37
N ARG A 69 -7.99 -5.30 -21.28
CA ARG A 69 -8.03 -5.79 -22.66
C ARG A 69 -6.77 -6.58 -22.97
N THR A 70 -6.96 -7.80 -23.44
CA THR A 70 -5.89 -8.69 -23.90
C THR A 70 -5.96 -8.85 -25.41
N ARG A 71 -4.82 -8.67 -26.10
CA ARG A 71 -4.67 -8.83 -27.54
C ARG A 71 -3.55 -9.82 -27.83
N PRO A 72 -3.86 -11.04 -28.28
CA PRO A 72 -2.86 -11.96 -28.80
C PRO A 72 -2.45 -11.53 -30.21
N ASP A 73 -1.15 -11.37 -30.43
CA ASP A 73 -0.53 -11.06 -31.71
C ASP A 73 0.31 -12.26 -32.18
N ASN A 74 -0.08 -12.83 -33.32
CA ASN A 74 0.55 -13.97 -33.96
C ASN A 74 1.29 -13.60 -35.26
N LEU A 75 1.32 -12.32 -35.63
CA LEU A 75 1.79 -11.86 -36.94
C LEU A 75 3.19 -11.24 -36.86
N THR A 76 3.48 -10.50 -35.78
CA THR A 76 4.69 -9.65 -35.71
C THR A 76 5.99 -10.44 -35.66
N GLU A 77 5.99 -11.66 -35.13
CA GLU A 77 7.19 -12.50 -35.04
C GLU A 77 6.86 -13.97 -35.28
N PRO A 78 7.36 -14.58 -36.36
CA PRO A 78 7.12 -16.00 -36.64
C PRO A 78 7.61 -16.89 -35.50
N GLY A 79 6.79 -17.87 -35.10
CA GLY A 79 7.13 -18.83 -34.04
C GLY A 79 6.76 -18.38 -32.62
N PHE A 80 6.27 -17.15 -32.43
CA PHE A 80 5.84 -16.64 -31.12
C PHE A 80 4.41 -16.06 -31.16
N ILE A 81 3.71 -16.12 -30.03
CA ILE A 81 2.46 -15.39 -29.80
C ILE A 81 2.73 -14.37 -28.70
N LYS A 82 2.62 -13.08 -29.03
CA LYS A 82 2.79 -11.98 -28.08
C LYS A 82 1.43 -11.65 -27.47
N ILE A 83 1.30 -11.78 -26.15
CA ILE A 83 0.06 -11.45 -25.43
C ILE A 83 0.23 -10.07 -24.83
N PHE A 84 -0.41 -9.07 -25.42
CA PHE A 84 -0.41 -7.71 -24.90
C PHE A 84 -1.68 -7.46 -24.08
N THR A 85 -1.51 -7.17 -22.80
CA THR A 85 -2.61 -6.83 -21.90
C THR A 85 -2.46 -5.39 -21.43
N GLN A 86 -3.50 -4.58 -21.60
CA GLN A 86 -3.54 -3.20 -21.13
C GLN A 86 -4.79 -2.94 -20.30
N LYS A 87 -4.65 -2.02 -19.34
CA LYS A 87 -5.73 -1.46 -18.53
C LYS A 87 -5.48 0.03 -18.38
N TYR A 88 -6.52 0.85 -18.55
CA TYR A 88 -6.45 2.29 -18.29
C TYR A 88 -7.06 2.56 -16.91
N LEU A 89 -6.28 3.21 -16.06
CA LEU A 89 -6.67 3.57 -14.70
C LEU A 89 -6.35 5.05 -14.49
N GLY A 90 -7.26 5.78 -13.87
CA GLY A 90 -7.01 7.11 -13.33
C GLY A 90 -7.04 7.06 -11.81
N GLY A 91 -6.31 7.96 -11.15
CA GLY A 91 -6.33 8.06 -9.70
C GLY A 91 -6.00 9.47 -9.24
N GLY A 92 -6.62 9.89 -8.13
CA GLY A 92 -6.40 11.22 -7.58
C GLY A 92 -6.86 11.35 -6.13
N VAL A 93 -6.23 12.31 -5.43
CA VAL A 93 -6.64 12.74 -4.09
C VAL A 93 -7.88 13.62 -4.24
N VAL A 94 -8.95 13.25 -3.55
CA VAL A 94 -10.22 13.99 -3.53
C VAL A 94 -10.36 14.80 -2.24
N ASP A 95 -9.95 14.24 -1.10
CA ASP A 95 -9.97 14.92 0.19
C ASP A 95 -8.57 14.87 0.84
N SER A 96 -7.82 15.96 0.69
CA SER A 96 -6.46 16.08 1.25
C SER A 96 -6.43 16.12 2.79
N ASN A 97 -7.56 16.38 3.45
CA ASN A 97 -7.63 16.36 4.91
C ASN A 97 -7.78 14.95 5.46
N ALA A 98 -8.29 14.02 4.64
CA ALA A 98 -8.52 12.64 5.04
C ALA A 98 -7.24 11.82 5.17
N ILE A 99 -6.13 12.27 4.57
CA ILE A 99 -4.83 11.56 4.57
C ILE A 99 -3.75 12.46 5.19
N LYS A 100 -2.99 11.91 6.12
CA LYS A 100 -1.81 12.52 6.74
C LYS A 100 -0.60 11.65 6.52
N ILE A 101 0.53 12.27 6.25
CA ILE A 101 1.81 11.61 6.02
C ILE A 101 2.73 11.97 7.18
N LEU A 102 3.37 10.96 7.75
CA LEU A 102 4.34 11.08 8.82
C LEU A 102 5.67 10.52 8.31
N ALA A 103 6.72 11.32 8.37
CA ALA A 103 8.08 10.86 8.17
C ALA A 103 8.68 10.56 9.53
N LEU A 104 9.19 9.34 9.71
CA LEU A 104 10.01 9.01 10.87
C LEU A 104 11.40 9.64 10.67
N PRO A 105 12.05 10.09 11.75
CA PRO A 105 13.44 10.53 11.66
C PRO A 105 14.31 9.39 11.12
N GLU A 106 15.31 9.74 10.31
CA GLU A 106 16.37 8.79 9.99
C GLU A 106 17.10 8.44 11.29
N ASP A 107 17.44 7.16 11.43
CA ASP A 107 18.31 6.71 12.50
C ASP A 107 19.71 7.26 12.17
N ASP A 108 20.09 8.40 12.75
CA ASP A 108 21.47 8.89 12.72
C ASP A 108 22.33 7.85 13.47
N ASP A 109 23.23 7.17 12.75
CA ASP A 109 24.25 6.26 13.31
C ASP A 109 25.19 6.98 14.31
#